data_AF-A0A7V4B2I0-F1
#
_entry.id   AF-A0A7V4B2I0-F1
#
_cell.length_a   1.000
_cell.length_b   1.000
_cell.length_c   1.000
_cell.angle_alpha   90.00
_cell.angle_beta   90.00
_cell.angle_gamma   90.00
#
_symmetry.space_group_name_H-M   'P 1'
#
loop_
_entity.id
_entity.type
_entity.pdbx_description
1 polymer ?
#
loop_
_entity_poly.entity_id
_entity_poly.type
_entity_poly.pdbx_seq_one_letter_code
_entity_poly.pdbx_strand_id
1 'polypeptide(L)'
;MTECNFEKCKAECCRYVSVYLDKPKTKADFDEIKWFTAHKNVNVYRDHEKQWIVEFVTPCDNLDKKNRCKVYGEHPTVCSSYDPEECTYNTQGVVWDKYRFTCPGDVDEYLMTRRMKKSLKKKKKQDKKRKARLKKNKGKKK
;
A
#
# COMPACT_ATOMS: atom_id res chain seq x y z
N MET A 1 -16.02 7.92 -20.08
CA MET A 1 -14.74 8.16 -20.79
C MET A 1 -14.11 9.36 -20.13
N THR A 2 -13.30 9.11 -19.11
CA THR A 2 -12.53 10.15 -18.44
C THR A 2 -11.26 10.35 -19.26
N GLU A 3 -11.19 11.44 -20.02
CA GLU A 3 -10.03 11.72 -20.86
C GLU A 3 -8.89 12.33 -20.02
N CYS A 4 -7.65 12.09 -20.43
CA CYS A 4 -6.48 12.73 -19.83
C CYS A 4 -6.46 14.22 -20.21
N ASN A 5 -6.79 15.12 -19.27
CA ASN A 5 -6.72 16.55 -19.52
C ASN A 5 -5.29 17.07 -19.37
N PHE A 6 -4.60 17.24 -20.49
CA PHE A 6 -3.21 17.66 -20.53
C PHE A 6 -2.97 19.11 -20.07
N GLU A 7 -3.96 19.99 -20.20
CA GLU A 7 -3.83 21.42 -19.81
C GLU A 7 -3.89 21.62 -18.29
N LYS A 8 -4.61 20.74 -17.58
CA LYS A 8 -4.77 20.81 -16.11
C LYS A 8 -3.92 19.78 -15.36
N CYS A 9 -3.07 19.05 -16.08
CA CYS A 9 -2.23 18.01 -15.50
C CYS A 9 -1.16 18.58 -14.56
N LYS A 10 -1.07 18.05 -13.34
CA LYS A 10 -0.02 18.37 -12.35
C LYS A 10 1.20 17.44 -12.43
N ALA A 11 1.16 16.46 -13.34
CA ALA A 11 2.17 15.44 -13.58
C ALA A 11 2.59 14.66 -12.32
N GLU A 12 1.64 14.37 -11.42
CA GLU A 12 1.93 13.61 -10.20
C GLU A 12 2.44 12.20 -10.50
N CYS A 13 1.87 11.51 -11.49
CA CYS A 13 2.33 10.19 -11.95
C CYS A 13 3.75 10.19 -12.55
N CYS A 14 4.28 11.35 -12.96
CA CYS A 14 5.65 11.49 -13.49
C CYS A 14 6.67 11.83 -12.39
N ARG A 15 6.23 11.94 -11.13
CA ARG A 15 7.07 12.38 -10.00
C ARG A 15 7.56 11.23 -9.12
N TYR A 16 7.17 10.01 -9.44
CA TYR A 16 7.58 8.82 -8.73
C TYR A 16 7.65 7.61 -9.68
N VAL A 17 8.32 6.57 -9.22
CA VAL A 17 8.31 5.23 -9.83
C VAL A 17 7.76 4.26 -8.80
N SER A 18 6.78 3.46 -9.20
CA SER A 18 6.19 2.42 -8.37
C SER A 18 6.55 1.03 -8.91
N VAL A 19 6.92 0.12 -8.00
CA VAL A 19 7.23 -1.27 -8.33
C VAL A 19 6.48 -2.18 -7.38
N TYR A 20 5.85 -3.22 -7.92
CA TYR A 20 5.19 -4.23 -7.10
C TYR A 20 6.20 -5.04 -6.31
N LEU A 21 5.93 -5.19 -5.02
CA LEU A 21 6.65 -6.08 -4.13
C LEU A 21 5.84 -7.34 -3.88
N ASP A 22 6.57 -8.44 -3.66
CA ASP A 22 5.97 -9.63 -3.11
C ASP A 22 5.39 -9.36 -1.72
N LYS A 23 4.25 -9.99 -1.45
CA LYS A 23 3.59 -9.84 -0.16
C LYS A 23 4.48 -10.41 0.97
N PRO A 24 4.86 -9.60 1.98
CA PRO A 24 5.66 -10.05 3.10
C PRO A 24 4.92 -11.07 3.96
N LYS A 25 5.58 -12.20 4.21
CA LYS A 25 5.10 -13.35 5.00
C LYS A 25 5.94 -13.55 6.26
N THR A 26 7.24 -13.30 6.19
CA THR A 26 8.20 -13.57 7.26
C THR A 26 8.65 -12.30 7.97
N LYS A 27 9.37 -12.44 9.10
CA LYS A 27 9.98 -11.29 9.79
C LYS A 27 11.08 -10.65 8.94
N ALA A 28 11.82 -11.44 8.16
CA ALA A 28 12.88 -10.95 7.29
C ALA A 28 12.31 -10.07 6.17
N ASP A 29 11.18 -10.46 5.57
CA ASP A 29 10.52 -9.65 4.53
C ASP A 29 10.10 -8.27 5.07
N PHE A 30 9.67 -8.19 6.33
CA PHE A 30 9.37 -6.90 6.96
C PHE A 30 10.61 -6.11 7.34
N ASP A 31 11.74 -6.78 7.59
CA ASP A 31 13.03 -6.14 7.83
C ASP A 31 13.57 -5.51 6.54
N GLU A 32 13.36 -6.17 5.40
CA GLU A 32 13.64 -5.61 4.07
C GLU A 32 12.77 -4.37 3.78
N ILE A 33 11.48 -4.40 4.13
CA ILE A 33 10.62 -3.22 4.03
C ILE A 33 11.13 -2.05 4.90
N LYS A 34 11.63 -2.34 6.10
CA LYS A 34 12.29 -1.29 6.92
C LYS A 34 13.55 -0.76 6.26
N TRP A 35 14.34 -1.64 5.65
CA TRP A 35 15.53 -1.23 4.93
C TRP A 35 15.18 -0.31 3.76
N PHE A 36 14.12 -0.61 2.99
CA PHE A 36 13.63 0.31 1.96
C PHE A 36 13.28 1.68 2.55
N THR A 37 12.43 1.74 3.59
CA THR A 37 11.97 3.02 4.16
C THR A 37 13.01 3.75 5.02
N ALA A 38 14.20 3.16 5.22
CA ALA A 38 15.34 3.85 5.81
C ALA A 38 16.03 4.80 4.81
N HIS A 39 15.76 4.66 3.51
CA HIS A 39 16.34 5.50 2.46
C HIS A 39 15.47 6.72 2.17
N LYS A 40 16.11 7.84 1.80
CA LYS A 40 15.39 9.05 1.41
C LYS A 40 14.57 8.79 0.15
N ASN A 41 13.38 9.39 0.09
CA ASN A 41 12.46 9.32 -1.05
C ASN A 41 12.01 7.89 -1.40
N VAL A 42 12.07 6.96 -0.45
CA VAL A 42 11.56 5.60 -0.62
C VAL A 42 10.41 5.39 0.34
N ASN A 43 9.23 5.16 -0.20
CA ASN A 43 8.04 4.80 0.54
C ASN A 43 7.64 3.37 0.18
N VAL A 44 7.01 2.67 1.11
CA VAL A 44 6.35 1.40 0.82
C VAL A 44 4.89 1.55 1.22
N TYR A 45 3.97 1.05 0.41
CA TYR A 45 2.56 1.06 0.80
C TYR A 45 1.87 -0.24 0.42
N ARG A 46 0.73 -0.46 1.06
CA ARG A 46 -0.17 -1.55 0.75
C ARG A 46 -1.55 -1.01 0.46
N ASP A 47 -2.09 -1.33 -0.69
CA ASP A 47 -3.43 -0.89 -1.10
C ASP A 47 -4.55 -1.67 -0.39
N HIS A 48 -5.78 -1.38 -0.79
CA HIS A 48 -6.99 -2.06 -0.33
C HIS A 48 -7.11 -3.51 -0.85
N GLU A 49 -6.54 -3.80 -2.01
CA GLU A 49 -6.50 -5.12 -2.65
C GLU A 49 -5.40 -6.05 -2.10
N LYS A 50 -4.57 -5.53 -1.20
CA LYS A 50 -3.43 -6.20 -0.54
C LYS A 50 -2.20 -6.35 -1.44
N GLN A 51 -2.09 -5.58 -2.52
CA GLN A 51 -0.84 -5.43 -3.26
C GLN A 51 0.14 -4.60 -2.44
N TRP A 52 1.41 -4.96 -2.54
CA TRP A 52 2.50 -4.23 -1.91
C TRP A 52 3.27 -3.51 -2.99
N ILE A 53 3.59 -2.25 -2.77
CA ILE A 53 4.27 -1.40 -3.73
C ILE A 53 5.38 -0.65 -3.01
N VAL A 54 6.55 -0.61 -3.60
CA VAL A 54 7.60 0.35 -3.26
C VAL A 54 7.51 1.53 -4.22
N GLU A 55 7.53 2.73 -3.67
CA GLU A 55 7.46 3.99 -4.39
C GLU A 55 8.77 4.74 -4.18
N PHE A 56 9.43 5.06 -5.28
CA PHE A 56 10.60 5.91 -5.33
C PHE A 56 10.15 7.30 -5.76
N VAL A 57 10.21 8.28 -4.88
CA VAL A 57 9.87 9.68 -5.18
C VAL A 57 11.03 10.32 -5.95
N THR A 58 11.09 10.03 -7.24
CA THR A 58 12.11 10.49 -8.17
C THR A 58 11.43 11.10 -9.41
N PRO A 59 11.46 12.44 -9.56
CA PRO A 59 10.87 13.10 -10.73
C PRO A 59 11.52 12.69 -12.04
N CYS A 60 10.70 12.52 -13.08
CA CYS A 60 11.16 12.21 -14.43
C CYS A 60 11.88 13.40 -15.08
N ASP A 61 13.06 13.17 -15.66
CA ASP A 61 13.87 14.20 -16.33
C ASP A 61 13.22 14.76 -17.62
N ASN A 62 12.31 13.99 -18.22
CA ASN A 62 11.55 14.40 -19.39
C ASN A 62 10.40 15.35 -19.06
N LEU A 63 10.18 15.69 -17.79
CA LEU A 63 9.16 16.66 -17.38
C LEU A 63 9.64 18.09 -17.63
N ASP A 64 8.81 18.92 -18.26
CA ASP A 64 9.06 20.35 -18.43
C ASP A 64 8.55 21.18 -17.23
N LYS A 65 8.89 22.48 -17.21
CA LYS A 65 8.44 23.41 -16.14
C LYS A 65 6.92 23.64 -16.11
N LYS A 66 6.19 23.21 -17.15
CA LYS A 66 4.74 23.31 -17.30
C LYS A 66 4.04 21.96 -17.06
N ASN A 67 4.72 20.98 -16.46
CA ASN A 67 4.21 19.62 -16.18
C ASN A 67 3.86 18.80 -17.44
N ARG A 68 4.53 19.06 -18.56
CA ARG A 68 4.32 18.34 -19.83
C ARG A 68 5.50 17.41 -20.10
N CYS A 69 5.20 16.26 -20.67
CA CYS A 69 6.23 15.32 -21.13
C CYS A 69 6.88 15.85 -22.42
N LYS A 70 8.21 16.00 -22.43
CA LYS A 70 8.97 16.47 -23.60
C LYS A 70 9.03 15.43 -24.72
N VAL A 71 8.87 14.14 -24.40
CA VAL A 71 8.94 13.00 -25.32
C VAL A 71 7.57 12.37 -25.55
N TYR A 72 6.51 13.18 -25.50
CA TYR A 72 5.15 12.69 -25.72
C TYR A 72 5.01 12.08 -27.12
N GLY A 73 4.54 10.83 -27.21
CA GLY A 73 4.53 10.04 -28.45
C GLY A 73 5.71 9.06 -28.60
N GLU A 74 6.82 9.30 -27.92
CA GLU A 74 8.00 8.42 -27.88
C GLU A 74 8.24 7.84 -26.47
N HIS A 75 7.30 8.04 -25.56
CA HIS A 75 7.41 7.58 -24.18
C HIS A 75 7.36 6.05 -24.07
N PRO A 76 7.96 5.47 -23.02
CA PRO A 76 7.90 4.03 -22.78
C PRO A 76 6.48 3.49 -22.65
N THR A 77 6.30 2.19 -22.88
CA THR A 77 5.00 1.52 -22.83
C THR A 77 4.26 1.72 -21.50
N VAL A 78 4.99 1.72 -20.37
CA VAL A 78 4.40 1.97 -19.05
C VAL A 78 3.71 3.33 -18.96
N CYS A 79 4.21 4.35 -19.66
CA CYS A 79 3.59 5.67 -19.73
C CYS A 79 2.43 5.70 -20.73
N SER A 80 2.55 5.01 -21.88
CA SER A 80 1.50 4.97 -22.89
C SER A 80 0.26 4.16 -22.46
N SER A 81 0.47 3.15 -21.63
CA SER A 81 -0.57 2.26 -21.14
C SER A 81 -1.21 2.74 -19.84
N TYR A 82 -0.90 3.96 -19.41
CA TYR A 82 -1.47 4.56 -18.20
C TYR A 82 -2.97 4.81 -18.37
N ASP A 83 -3.77 4.37 -17.40
CA ASP A 83 -5.22 4.59 -17.38
C ASP A 83 -5.55 5.98 -16.81
N PRO A 84 -6.16 6.90 -17.59
CA PRO A 84 -6.57 8.22 -17.10
C PRO A 84 -7.62 8.17 -15.97
N GLU A 85 -8.35 7.07 -15.81
CA GLU A 85 -9.32 6.91 -14.72
C GLU A 85 -8.64 6.79 -13.35
N GLU A 86 -7.39 6.31 -13.32
CA GLU A 86 -6.57 6.21 -12.11
C GLU A 86 -5.82 7.51 -11.77
N CYS A 87 -6.02 8.57 -12.57
CA CYS A 87 -5.37 9.86 -12.37
C CYS A 87 -5.80 10.52 -11.06
N THR A 88 -4.83 10.89 -10.22
CA THR A 88 -5.06 11.55 -8.92
C THR A 88 -5.87 12.84 -9.01
N TYR A 89 -5.77 13.54 -10.15
CA TYR A 89 -6.62 14.70 -10.45
C TYR A 89 -8.10 14.32 -10.61
N ASN A 90 -8.38 13.21 -11.31
CA ASN A 90 -9.72 12.73 -11.57
C ASN A 90 -10.33 12.07 -10.32
N THR A 91 -9.50 11.44 -9.49
CA THR A 91 -9.93 10.78 -8.25
C THR A 91 -10.04 11.73 -7.05
N GLN A 92 -9.90 13.04 -7.24
CA GLN A 92 -10.03 14.06 -6.19
C GLN A 92 -9.14 13.81 -4.95
N GLY A 93 -7.95 13.23 -5.14
CA GLY A 93 -7.04 12.95 -4.05
C GLY A 93 -7.46 11.78 -3.15
N VAL A 94 -8.26 10.84 -3.66
CA VAL A 94 -8.49 9.56 -2.99
C VAL A 94 -7.14 8.88 -2.74
N VAL A 95 -6.86 8.64 -1.47
CA VAL A 95 -5.69 7.88 -1.04
C VAL A 95 -6.01 6.41 -1.21
N TRP A 96 -5.36 5.77 -2.19
CA TRP A 96 -5.51 4.34 -2.47
C TRP A 96 -4.70 3.45 -1.52
N ASP A 97 -3.82 4.03 -0.71
CA ASP A 97 -3.08 3.29 0.29
C ASP A 97 -3.93 3.00 1.53
N LYS A 98 -3.88 1.74 1.97
CA LYS A 98 -4.48 1.31 3.23
C LYS A 98 -3.48 1.38 4.38
N TYR A 99 -2.20 1.22 4.05
CA TYR A 99 -1.06 1.38 4.95
C TYR A 99 0.06 2.00 4.13
N ARG A 100 0.64 3.09 4.64
CA ARG A 100 1.82 3.74 4.07
C ARG A 100 2.95 3.71 5.09
N PHE A 101 4.15 3.44 4.61
CA PHE A 101 5.39 3.40 5.38
C PHE A 101 6.34 4.40 4.73
N THR A 102 6.65 5.47 5.44
CA THR A 102 7.61 6.50 5.02
C THR A 102 8.88 6.45 5.87
N CYS A 103 8.85 5.73 6.99
CA CYS A 103 10.01 5.48 7.83
C CYS A 103 10.00 4.04 8.41
N PRO A 104 11.12 3.58 8.99
CA PRO A 104 11.18 2.26 9.62
C PRO A 104 10.21 2.10 10.81
N GLY A 105 9.91 3.20 11.50
CA GLY A 105 8.99 3.23 12.65
C GLY A 105 7.55 2.83 12.28
N ASP A 106 7.08 3.24 11.09
CA ASP A 106 5.74 2.90 10.60
C ASP A 106 5.58 1.39 10.43
N VAL A 107 6.65 0.72 9.99
CA VAL A 107 6.68 -0.73 9.82
C VAL A 107 6.58 -1.42 11.18
N ASP A 108 7.28 -0.90 12.19
CA ASP A 108 7.20 -1.41 13.56
C ASP A 108 5.81 -1.27 14.15
N GLU A 109 5.19 -0.09 14.00
CA GLU A 109 3.81 0.13 14.45
C GLU A 109 2.84 -0.84 13.77
N TYR A 110 2.97 -1.04 12.46
CA TYR A 110 2.16 -1.99 11.72
C TYR A 110 2.32 -3.42 12.24
N LEU A 111 3.54 -3.86 12.55
CA LEU A 111 3.78 -5.18 13.13
C LEU A 111 3.18 -5.31 14.53
N MET A 112 3.29 -4.28 15.38
CA MET A 112 2.71 -4.26 16.72
C MET A 112 1.18 -4.38 16.67
N THR A 113 0.52 -3.57 15.84
CA THR A 113 -0.94 -3.62 15.70
C THR A 113 -1.42 -4.97 15.16
N ARG A 114 -0.69 -5.60 14.23
CA ARG A 114 -1.01 -6.97 13.76
C ARG A 114 -0.84 -8.00 14.87
N ARG A 115 0.21 -7.91 15.69
CA ARG A 115 0.44 -8.82 16.83
C ARG A 115 -0.70 -8.70 17.86
N MET A 116 -1.09 -7.48 18.22
CA MET A 116 -2.23 -7.25 19.13
C MET A 116 -3.53 -7.85 18.59
N LYS A 117 -3.86 -7.58 17.31
CA LYS A 117 -5.05 -8.15 16.64
C LYS A 117 -5.03 -9.68 16.62
N LYS A 118 -3.87 -10.31 16.38
CA LYS A 118 -3.71 -11.77 16.44
C LYS A 118 -3.95 -12.30 17.87
N SER A 119 -3.41 -11.64 18.90
CA SER A 119 -3.60 -12.01 20.31
C SER A 119 -5.07 -11.95 20.72
N LEU A 120 -5.76 -10.84 20.41
CA LEU A 120 -7.19 -10.66 20.71
C LEU A 120 -8.07 -11.73 20.02
N LYS A 121 -7.78 -12.08 18.77
CA LYS A 121 -8.47 -13.16 18.05
C LYS A 121 -8.25 -14.53 18.71
N LYS A 122 -7.03 -14.81 19.18
CA LYS A 122 -6.70 -16.05 19.89
C LYS A 122 -7.48 -16.16 21.20
N LYS A 123 -7.53 -15.07 21.99
CA LYS A 123 -8.31 -15.01 23.26
C LYS A 123 -9.80 -15.26 23.02
N LYS A 124 -10.42 -14.57 22.04
CA LYS A 124 -11.83 -14.79 21.66
C LYS A 124 -12.13 -16.24 21.26
N LYS A 125 -11.23 -16.89 20.51
CA LYS A 125 -11.37 -18.29 20.11
C LYS A 125 -11.29 -19.24 21.31
N GLN A 126 -10.38 -18.98 22.25
CA GLN A 126 -10.25 -19.74 23.50
C GLN A 126 -11.49 -19.58 24.38
N ASP A 127 -11.98 -18.35 24.56
CA ASP A 127 -13.19 -18.07 25.35
C ASP A 127 -14.42 -18.77 24.78
N LYS A 128 -14.60 -18.75 23.44
CA LYS A 128 -15.68 -19.47 22.77
C LYS A 128 -15.60 -20.98 22.99
N LYS A 129 -14.40 -21.57 22.87
CA LYS A 129 -14.16 -22.99 23.17
C LYS A 129 -14.45 -23.33 24.64
N ARG A 130 -14.02 -22.48 25.59
CA ARG A 130 -14.27 -22.65 27.03
C ARG A 130 -15.77 -22.64 27.33
N LYS A 131 -16.50 -21.66 26.81
CA LYS A 131 -17.96 -21.55 26.96
C LYS A 131 -18.69 -22.75 26.36
N ALA A 132 -18.28 -23.24 25.19
CA ALA A 132 -18.86 -24.43 24.58
C ALA A 132 -18.64 -25.70 25.43
N ARG A 133 -17.44 -25.89 26.00
CA ARG A 133 -17.13 -27.02 26.89
C ARG A 133 -17.94 -26.98 28.19
N LEU A 134 -18.09 -25.79 28.80
CA LEU A 134 -18.93 -25.59 29.99
C LEU A 134 -20.40 -25.93 29.74
N LYS A 135 -20.95 -25.55 28.57
CA LYS A 135 -22.32 -25.90 28.18
C LYS A 135 -22.49 -27.42 27.98
N LYS A 136 -21.52 -28.08 27.34
CA LYS A 136 -21.53 -29.54 27.10
C LYS A 136 -21.44 -30.35 28.41
N ASN A 137 -20.66 -29.87 29.39
CA ASN A 137 -20.57 -30.53 30.70
C ASN A 137 -21.83 -30.33 31.57
N LYS A 138 -22.56 -29.22 31.42
CA LYS A 138 -23.86 -29.00 32.09
C LYS A 138 -24.97 -29.89 31.54
N GLY A 139 -24.94 -30.22 30.24
CA GLY A 139 -25.92 -31.12 29.62
C GLY A 139 -25.69 -32.62 29.86
N LYS A 140 -24.54 -33.02 30.41
CA LYS A 140 -24.22 -34.42 30.78
C LYS A 140 -24.50 -34.77 32.25
N LYS A 141 -24.92 -33.78 33.06
CA LYS A 141 -25.24 -33.91 34.49
C LYS A 141 -26.75 -33.93 34.78
N LYS A 142 -27.57 -34.01 33.73
CA LYS A 142 -28.99 -34.36 33.76
C LYS A 142 -29.14 -35.68 33.04
#